data_AF-A0A2H3TRA5-F1
#
_entry.id   AF-A0A2H3TRA5-F1
#
_cell.length_a   1.000
_cell.length_b   1.000
_cell.length_c   1.000
_cell.angle_alpha   90.00
_cell.angle_beta   90.00
_cell.angle_gamma   90.00
#
_symmetry.space_group_name_H-M   'P 1'
#
loop_
_entity.id
_entity.type
_entity.pdbx_description
1 polymer ?
#
loop_
_entity_poly.entity_id
_entity_poly.type
_entity_poly.pdbx_seq_one_letter_code
_entity_poly.pdbx_strand_id
1 'polypeptide(L)'
;MANADKESYLKAVNCLMQLPAQTAINGTVTRFDDMNAMHQVQAKIIHLVQCHNKSSYRDFWEATGFTTHGAGHSGIGGVMEDIDASPGDPLFYLHHGFVDRLWWKWQSEDFGNRLYQLGGPSTQGGYEELTLDYVMTTYGIRPNVTVRDVMDIQGGYLCYRYDY
;
A
#
# COMPACT_ATOMS: atom_id res chain seq x y z
N MET A 1 -28.28 3.53 3.42
CA MET A 1 -28.19 2.77 4.69
C MET A 1 -29.56 2.72 5.32
N ALA A 2 -30.06 1.52 5.58
CA ALA A 2 -31.28 1.31 6.34
C ALA A 2 -31.05 1.68 7.81
N ASN A 3 -32.11 1.97 8.57
CA ASN A 3 -31.99 2.30 10.00
C ASN A 3 -31.39 1.15 10.83
N ALA A 4 -31.65 -0.09 10.42
CA ALA A 4 -31.06 -1.29 11.03
C ALA A 4 -29.53 -1.35 10.89
N ASP A 5 -28.98 -0.85 9.78
CA ASP A 5 -27.53 -0.81 9.55
C ASP A 5 -26.85 0.17 10.52
N LYS A 6 -27.50 1.32 10.77
CA LYS A 6 -27.00 2.33 11.71
C LYS A 6 -27.00 1.80 13.14
N GLU A 7 -28.05 1.09 13.54
CA GLU A 7 -28.17 0.54 14.89
C GLU A 7 -27.13 -0.58 15.12
N SER A 8 -26.94 -1.44 14.12
CA SER A 8 -25.90 -2.48 14.14
C SER A 8 -24.50 -1.87 14.24
N TYR A 9 -24.23 -0.80 13.50
CA TYR A 9 -22.96 -0.07 13.59
C TYR A 9 -22.72 0.50 15.00
N LEU A 10 -23.73 1.17 15.58
CA LEU A 10 -23.60 1.72 16.93
C LEU A 10 -23.38 0.63 17.99
N LYS A 11 -24.01 -0.54 17.85
CA LYS A 11 -23.74 -1.69 18.72
C LYS A 11 -22.30 -2.19 18.60
N ALA A 12 -21.77 -2.28 17.38
CA ALA A 12 -20.38 -2.68 17.16
C ALA A 12 -19.38 -1.68 17.79
N VAL A 13 -19.58 -0.37 17.59
CA VAL A 13 -18.72 0.67 18.18
C VAL A 13 -18.80 0.66 19.72
N ASN A 14 -20.00 0.51 20.29
CA ASN A 14 -20.17 0.36 21.74
C ASN A 14 -19.46 -0.88 22.29
N CYS A 15 -19.48 -1.99 21.55
CA CYS A 15 -18.75 -3.20 21.93
C CYS A 15 -17.23 -2.92 22.01
N LEU A 16 -16.66 -2.23 21.01
CA LEU A 16 -15.24 -1.87 21.01
C LEU A 16 -14.86 -0.91 22.16
N MET A 17 -15.76 -0.02 22.56
CA MET A 17 -15.54 0.88 23.71
C MET A 17 -15.64 0.17 25.07
N GLN A 18 -16.23 -1.03 25.14
CA GLN A 18 -16.36 -1.79 26.38
C GLN A 18 -15.26 -2.84 26.58
N LEU A 19 -14.62 -3.27 25.50
CA LEU A 19 -13.50 -4.20 25.57
C LEU A 19 -12.23 -3.46 25.99
N PRO A 20 -11.39 -4.05 26.86
CA PRO A 20 -10.12 -3.43 27.27
C PRO A 20 -9.20 -3.23 26.07
N ALA A 21 -8.19 -2.37 26.15
CA ALA A 21 -7.15 -2.26 25.12
C ALA A 21 -6.35 -3.58 24.94
N GLN A 22 -5.92 -3.85 23.71
CA GLN A 22 -5.12 -5.01 23.28
C GLN A 22 -3.67 -4.62 23.11
N THR A 23 -3.45 -3.41 22.60
CA THR A 23 -2.11 -2.95 22.29
C THR A 23 -1.44 -2.45 23.55
N ALA A 24 -0.12 -2.32 23.50
CA ALA A 24 0.67 -1.69 24.57
C ALA A 24 0.90 -0.19 24.30
N ILE A 25 0.08 0.44 23.43
CA ILE A 25 0.26 1.85 23.08
C ILE A 25 -0.16 2.71 24.27
N ASN A 26 0.77 3.52 24.77
CA ASN A 26 0.57 4.32 25.97
C ASN A 26 -0.65 5.26 25.81
N GLY A 27 -1.55 5.24 26.79
CA GLY A 27 -2.77 6.05 26.81
C GLY A 27 -4.01 5.37 26.22
N THR A 28 -3.91 4.13 25.73
CA THR A 28 -5.07 3.33 25.31
C THR A 28 -5.76 2.68 26.52
N VAL A 29 -7.09 2.67 26.54
CA VAL A 29 -7.90 2.06 27.61
C VAL A 29 -8.85 1.00 27.05
N THR A 30 -9.42 1.25 25.88
CA THR A 30 -10.40 0.40 25.21
C THR A 30 -9.91 -0.07 23.83
N ARG A 31 -10.56 -1.09 23.24
CA ARG A 31 -10.28 -1.48 21.84
C ARG A 31 -10.56 -0.36 20.85
N PHE A 32 -11.51 0.52 21.15
CA PHE A 32 -11.74 1.72 20.35
C PHE A 32 -10.56 2.69 20.44
N ASP A 33 -9.98 2.86 21.63
CA ASP A 33 -8.78 3.68 21.81
C ASP A 33 -7.57 3.07 21.11
N ASP A 34 -7.42 1.75 21.09
CA ASP A 34 -6.38 1.09 20.29
C ASP A 34 -6.48 1.47 18.82
N MET A 35 -7.69 1.45 18.25
CA MET A 35 -7.89 1.75 16.84
C MET A 35 -7.48 3.20 16.51
N ASN A 36 -7.83 4.14 17.40
CA ASN A 36 -7.43 5.55 17.26
C ASN A 36 -5.94 5.77 17.52
N ALA A 37 -5.37 5.14 18.55
CA ALA A 37 -3.97 5.31 18.91
C ALA A 37 -3.06 4.63 17.89
N MET A 38 -3.45 3.47 17.37
CA MET A 38 -2.82 2.84 16.20
C MET A 38 -2.80 3.82 15.03
N HIS A 39 -3.95 4.45 14.71
CA HIS A 39 -3.97 5.47 13.66
C HIS A 39 -3.03 6.64 13.97
N GLN A 40 -2.94 7.15 15.21
CA GLN A 40 -2.02 8.24 15.55
C GLN A 40 -0.54 7.86 15.47
N VAL A 41 -0.18 6.65 15.90
CA VAL A 41 1.19 6.13 15.82
C VAL A 41 1.55 5.86 14.37
N GLN A 42 0.67 5.19 13.63
CA GLN A 42 0.84 4.90 12.22
C GLN A 42 0.74 6.16 11.36
N ALA A 43 0.02 7.21 11.75
CA ALA A 43 -0.06 8.47 11.00
C ALA A 43 1.33 9.09 10.76
N LYS A 44 2.24 8.99 11.72
CA LYS A 44 3.63 9.45 11.56
C LYS A 44 4.46 8.62 10.58
N ILE A 45 3.98 7.43 10.24
CA ILE A 45 4.59 6.45 9.34
C ILE A 45 3.88 6.50 7.96
N ILE A 46 2.55 6.60 7.96
CA ILE A 46 1.65 6.50 6.81
C ILE A 46 1.41 7.86 6.14
N HIS A 47 1.36 8.97 6.90
CA HIS A 47 1.27 10.33 6.34
C HIS A 47 2.64 10.94 6.01
N LEU A 48 3.71 10.14 5.92
CA LEU A 48 5.04 10.66 5.62
C LEU A 48 5.11 11.28 4.21
N VAL A 49 5.03 12.62 4.18
CA VAL A 49 5.49 13.47 3.08
C VAL A 49 6.97 13.17 2.72
N GLN A 50 7.74 12.60 3.65
CA GLN A 50 9.14 12.21 3.41
C GLN A 50 9.32 11.10 2.37
N CYS A 51 8.35 10.20 2.19
CA CYS A 51 8.45 9.14 1.16
C CYS A 51 8.39 9.77 -0.24
N HIS A 52 7.56 10.79 -0.45
CA HIS A 52 7.46 11.47 -1.74
C HIS A 52 8.66 12.38 -2.05
N ASN A 53 9.36 12.87 -1.02
CA ASN A 53 10.54 13.70 -1.19
C ASN A 53 11.84 12.90 -1.47
N LYS A 54 11.75 11.61 -1.80
CA LYS A 54 12.92 10.79 -2.15
C LYS A 54 13.31 11.06 -3.61
N SER A 55 14.60 11.22 -3.87
CA SER A 55 15.12 11.48 -5.21
C SER A 55 15.38 10.21 -6.02
N SER A 56 15.60 9.07 -5.34
CA SER A 56 15.84 7.77 -5.97
C SER A 56 14.68 6.81 -5.74
N TYR A 57 14.43 5.94 -6.73
CA TYR A 57 13.45 4.86 -6.59
C TYR A 57 13.75 3.94 -5.40
N ARG A 58 15.02 3.60 -5.15
CA ARG A 58 15.38 2.71 -4.03
C ARG A 58 15.00 3.32 -2.68
N ASP A 59 15.30 4.59 -2.47
CA ASP A 59 14.94 5.26 -1.22
C ASP A 59 13.41 5.41 -1.08
N PHE A 60 12.69 5.66 -2.19
CA PHE A 60 11.24 5.69 -2.22
C PHE A 60 10.64 4.32 -1.86
N TRP A 61 11.13 3.25 -2.48
CA TRP A 61 10.68 1.88 -2.26
C TRP A 61 10.97 1.41 -0.82
N GLU A 62 12.17 1.66 -0.28
CA GLU A 62 12.51 1.32 1.10
C GLU A 62 11.62 2.07 2.10
N ALA A 63 11.41 3.38 1.85
CA ALA A 63 10.58 4.20 2.71
C ALA A 63 9.12 3.75 2.67
N THR A 64 8.54 3.47 1.50
CA THR A 64 7.13 3.08 1.37
C THR A 64 6.86 1.62 1.70
N GLY A 65 7.82 0.74 1.47
CA GLY A 65 7.69 -0.72 1.62
C GLY A 65 7.36 -1.15 3.03
N PHE A 66 8.08 -0.64 4.04
CA PHE A 66 7.79 -0.95 5.45
C PHE A 66 6.71 -0.07 6.05
N THR A 67 6.49 1.11 5.49
CA THR A 67 5.57 2.11 6.05
C THR A 67 4.18 1.95 5.47
N THR A 68 3.84 2.65 4.39
CA THR A 68 2.50 2.68 3.82
C THR A 68 2.05 1.32 3.28
N HIS A 69 2.95 0.56 2.67
CA HIS A 69 2.64 -0.78 2.15
C HIS A 69 2.55 -1.81 3.29
N GLY A 70 3.67 -2.04 4.00
CA GLY A 70 3.74 -3.01 5.10
C GLY A 70 2.74 -2.73 6.23
N ALA A 71 2.62 -1.49 6.69
CA ALA A 71 1.64 -1.16 7.73
C ALA A 71 0.20 -1.24 7.25
N GLY A 72 -0.08 -1.07 5.95
CA GLY A 72 -1.41 -1.30 5.39
C GLY A 72 -1.81 -2.77 5.47
N HIS A 73 -0.90 -3.67 5.10
CA HIS A 73 -1.05 -5.12 5.28
C HIS A 73 -1.23 -5.51 6.76
N SER A 74 -0.28 -5.13 7.63
CA SER A 74 -0.31 -5.48 9.06
C SER A 74 -1.45 -4.80 9.83
N GLY A 75 -1.93 -3.64 9.39
CA GLY A 75 -3.02 -2.92 10.02
C GLY A 75 -4.38 -3.62 9.87
N ILE A 76 -4.58 -4.38 8.79
CA ILE A 76 -5.77 -5.21 8.61
C ILE A 76 -5.58 -6.57 9.30
N GLY A 77 -4.39 -7.15 9.20
CA GLY A 77 -4.08 -8.44 9.81
C GLY A 77 -4.73 -9.63 9.10
N GLY A 78 -4.66 -10.82 9.70
CA GLY A 78 -5.26 -12.03 9.13
C GLY A 78 -4.65 -12.39 7.77
N VAL A 79 -5.48 -12.67 6.76
CA VAL A 79 -5.00 -13.00 5.41
C VAL A 79 -4.23 -11.82 4.80
N MET A 80 -4.60 -10.57 5.11
CA MET A 80 -3.88 -9.39 4.60
C MET A 80 -2.44 -9.28 5.10
N GLU A 81 -2.07 -9.90 6.22
CA GLU A 81 -0.69 -9.87 6.73
C GLU A 81 0.21 -10.95 6.09
N ASP A 82 -0.39 -11.99 5.53
CA ASP A 82 0.34 -13.06 4.84
C ASP A 82 0.81 -12.58 3.46
N ILE A 83 2.13 -12.52 3.25
CA ILE A 83 2.73 -12.00 2.01
C ILE A 83 2.25 -12.78 0.79
N ASP A 84 2.12 -14.10 0.90
CA ASP A 84 1.77 -14.97 -0.23
C ASP A 84 0.26 -15.03 -0.45
N ALA A 85 -0.52 -15.03 0.64
CA ALA A 85 -1.96 -15.20 0.60
C ALA A 85 -2.75 -13.88 0.60
N SER A 86 -2.12 -12.73 0.82
CA SER A 86 -2.81 -11.43 0.92
C SER A 86 -3.73 -11.07 -0.24
N PRO A 87 -3.48 -11.45 -1.52
CA PRO A 87 -4.45 -11.24 -2.60
C PRO A 87 -5.78 -11.97 -2.41
N GLY A 88 -5.86 -12.92 -1.48
CA GLY A 88 -7.09 -13.62 -1.08
C GLY A 88 -8.07 -12.76 -0.28
N ASP A 89 -7.63 -11.63 0.27
CA ASP A 89 -8.52 -10.64 0.89
C ASP A 89 -8.90 -9.56 -0.15
N PRO A 90 -10.20 -9.29 -0.38
CA PRO A 90 -10.63 -8.27 -1.34
C PRO A 90 -10.06 -6.86 -1.09
N LEU A 91 -9.71 -6.52 0.15
CA LEU A 91 -9.09 -5.22 0.48
C LEU A 91 -7.69 -5.06 -0.12
N PHE A 92 -7.03 -6.16 -0.51
CA PHE A 92 -5.74 -6.14 -1.20
C PHE A 92 -5.72 -5.21 -2.40
N TYR A 93 -6.74 -5.29 -3.25
CA TYR A 93 -6.80 -4.50 -4.48
C TYR A 93 -6.98 -3.00 -4.22
N LEU A 94 -7.73 -2.64 -3.17
CA LEU A 94 -7.86 -1.24 -2.74
C LEU A 94 -6.56 -0.72 -2.14
N HIS A 95 -5.90 -1.55 -1.32
CA HIS A 95 -4.60 -1.23 -0.74
C HIS A 95 -3.53 -1.01 -1.83
N HIS A 96 -3.39 -1.94 -2.77
CA HIS A 96 -2.42 -1.84 -3.87
C HIS A 96 -2.77 -0.74 -4.87
N GLY A 97 -4.05 -0.42 -5.08
CA GLY A 97 -4.44 0.78 -5.82
C GLY A 97 -3.98 2.08 -5.14
N PHE A 98 -3.99 2.14 -3.80
CA PHE A 98 -3.42 3.28 -3.08
C PHE A 98 -1.89 3.32 -3.17
N VAL A 99 -1.21 2.18 -3.07
CA VAL A 99 0.26 2.08 -3.23
C VAL A 99 0.69 2.55 -4.62
N ASP A 100 0.01 2.10 -5.67
CA ASP A 100 0.24 2.54 -7.04
C ASP A 100 0.00 4.05 -7.20
N ARG A 101 -1.09 4.58 -6.62
CA ARG A 101 -1.34 6.03 -6.57
C ARG A 101 -0.19 6.82 -5.92
N LEU A 102 0.41 6.29 -4.86
CA LEU A 102 1.56 6.94 -4.22
C LEU A 102 2.78 6.91 -5.15
N TRP A 103 3.03 5.80 -5.82
CA TRP A 103 4.12 5.66 -6.78
C TRP A 103 3.95 6.61 -7.97
N TRP A 104 2.76 6.67 -8.57
CA TRP A 104 2.47 7.59 -9.66
C TRP A 104 2.62 9.05 -9.25
N LYS A 105 2.16 9.41 -8.05
CA LYS A 105 2.36 10.76 -7.52
C LYS A 105 3.86 11.08 -7.39
N TRP A 106 4.66 10.15 -6.87
CA TRP A 106 6.11 10.31 -6.77
C TRP A 106 6.78 10.46 -8.14
N GLN A 107 6.40 9.67 -9.14
CA GLN A 107 6.88 9.83 -10.51
C GLN A 107 6.50 11.21 -11.07
N SER A 108 5.26 11.65 -10.87
CA SER A 108 4.72 12.91 -11.41
C SER A 108 5.41 14.16 -10.89
N GLU A 109 5.99 14.14 -9.70
CA GLU A 109 6.71 15.28 -9.11
C GLU A 109 8.01 15.63 -9.84
N ASP A 110 8.63 14.67 -10.53
CA ASP A 110 9.82 14.89 -11.38
C ASP A 110 9.81 13.90 -12.55
N PHE A 111 8.77 14.00 -13.37
CA PHE A 111 8.41 13.02 -14.39
C PHE A 111 9.56 12.67 -15.34
N GLY A 112 10.31 13.68 -15.79
CA GLY A 112 11.42 13.50 -16.73
C GLY A 112 12.57 12.65 -16.17
N ASN A 113 12.78 12.65 -14.85
CA ASN A 113 13.85 11.89 -14.21
C ASN A 113 13.36 10.63 -13.50
N ARG A 114 12.08 10.56 -13.10
CA ARG A 114 11.55 9.49 -12.24
C ARG A 114 10.75 8.42 -12.97
N LEU A 115 10.17 8.73 -14.13
CA LEU A 115 9.26 7.82 -14.84
C LEU A 115 9.84 6.41 -15.00
N TYR A 116 11.10 6.33 -15.42
CA TYR A 116 11.80 5.06 -15.68
C TYR A 116 12.86 4.72 -14.63
N GLN A 117 12.81 5.31 -13.43
CA GLN A 117 13.68 4.86 -12.35
C GLN A 117 13.23 3.51 -11.82
N LEU A 118 14.20 2.64 -11.58
CA LEU A 118 14.04 1.33 -10.98
C LEU A 118 15.31 1.00 -10.18
N GLY A 119 15.27 -0.09 -9.41
CA GLY A 119 16.46 -0.63 -8.76
C GLY A 119 16.14 -1.84 -7.91
N GLY A 120 17.18 -2.64 -7.63
CA GLY A 120 17.04 -3.86 -6.87
C GLY A 120 17.00 -5.09 -7.77
N PRO A 121 17.13 -6.29 -7.16
CA PRO A 121 17.15 -7.53 -7.91
C PRO A 121 15.78 -7.87 -8.49
N SER A 122 15.77 -8.63 -9.59
CA SER A 122 14.56 -9.12 -10.25
C SER A 122 13.81 -10.18 -9.44
N THR A 123 14.47 -10.80 -8.45
CA THR A 123 13.87 -11.77 -7.52
C THR A 123 14.24 -11.45 -6.07
N GLN A 124 13.37 -11.85 -5.13
CA GLN A 124 13.66 -11.71 -3.70
C GLN A 124 14.90 -12.53 -3.32
N GLY A 125 15.90 -11.87 -2.72
CA GLY A 125 17.18 -12.49 -2.39
C GLY A 125 18.10 -12.78 -3.59
N GLY A 126 17.72 -12.36 -4.80
CA GLY A 126 18.54 -12.48 -6.00
C GLY A 126 19.66 -11.44 -6.08
N TYR A 127 20.55 -11.63 -7.06
CA TYR A 127 21.67 -10.71 -7.35
C TYR A 127 21.58 -10.07 -8.74
N GLU A 128 20.67 -10.56 -9.60
CA GLU A 128 20.49 -10.01 -10.95
C GLU A 128 19.63 -8.75 -10.86
N GLU A 129 20.22 -7.59 -11.16
CA GLU A 129 19.50 -6.31 -11.14
C GLU A 129 18.37 -6.29 -12.18
N LEU A 130 17.23 -5.74 -11.76
CA LEU A 130 16.08 -5.53 -12.62
C LEU A 130 16.43 -4.53 -13.74
N THR A 131 15.89 -4.76 -14.93
CA THR A 131 16.00 -3.83 -16.06
C THR A 131 14.62 -3.48 -16.60
N LEU A 132 14.53 -2.38 -17.35
CA LEU A 132 13.29 -2.00 -18.03
C LEU A 132 12.85 -3.03 -19.08
N ASP A 133 13.78 -3.83 -19.61
CA ASP A 133 13.50 -4.83 -20.63
C ASP A 133 13.15 -6.21 -20.03
N TYR A 134 13.13 -6.31 -18.69
CA TYR A 134 12.66 -7.50 -17.99
C TYR A 134 11.20 -7.80 -18.38
N VAL A 135 10.95 -9.04 -18.79
CA VAL A 135 9.63 -9.48 -19.27
C VAL A 135 8.79 -9.97 -18.09
N MET A 136 7.68 -9.27 -17.85
CA MET A 136 6.65 -9.65 -16.91
C MET A 136 5.68 -10.64 -17.55
N THR A 137 5.36 -11.71 -16.81
CA THR A 137 4.40 -12.73 -17.21
C THR A 137 3.20 -12.74 -16.27
N THR A 138 2.02 -12.92 -16.84
CA THR A 138 0.79 -13.21 -16.08
C THR A 138 0.36 -14.67 -16.26
N TYR A 139 1.31 -15.54 -16.60
CA TYR A 139 1.08 -16.96 -16.88
C TYR A 139 -0.03 -17.20 -17.93
N GLY A 140 -0.11 -16.32 -18.93
CA GLY A 140 -1.08 -16.43 -20.03
C GLY A 140 -2.44 -15.79 -19.78
N ILE A 141 -2.68 -15.16 -18.63
CA ILE A 141 -3.92 -14.39 -18.39
C ILE A 141 -3.99 -13.17 -19.32
N ARG A 142 -2.83 -12.53 -19.58
CA ARG A 142 -2.62 -11.45 -20.54
C ARG A 142 -1.29 -11.65 -21.28
N PRO A 143 -1.12 -11.03 -22.46
CA PRO A 143 0.18 -11.00 -23.14
C PRO A 143 1.29 -10.51 -22.22
N ASN A 144 2.48 -11.09 -22.36
CA ASN A 144 3.65 -10.63 -21.64
C ASN A 144 4.02 -9.22 -22.10
N VAL A 145 4.48 -8.41 -21.17
CA VAL A 145 4.99 -7.06 -21.41
C VAL A 145 6.28 -6.85 -20.66
N THR A 146 7.05 -5.84 -21.02
CA THR A 146 8.24 -5.46 -20.28
C THR A 146 7.89 -4.54 -19.11
N VAL A 147 8.80 -4.41 -18.15
CA VAL A 147 8.69 -3.38 -17.09
C VAL A 147 8.49 -2.00 -17.71
N ARG A 148 9.23 -1.68 -18.79
CA ARG A 148 9.12 -0.41 -19.54
C ARG A 148 7.69 -0.09 -19.96
N ASP A 149 6.94 -1.09 -20.41
CA ASP A 149 5.58 -0.91 -20.94
C ASP A 149 4.57 -0.51 -19.86
N VAL A 150 4.87 -0.80 -18.59
CA VAL A 150 3.97 -0.54 -17.44
C VAL A 150 4.41 0.62 -16.55
N MET A 151 5.56 1.26 -16.81
CA MET A 151 6.05 2.39 -16.00
C MET A 151 5.20 3.66 -16.15
N ASP A 152 4.56 3.84 -17.31
CA ASP A 152 3.70 5.00 -17.59
C ASP A 152 2.23 4.57 -17.61
N ILE A 153 1.47 5.01 -16.59
CA ILE A 153 0.05 4.64 -16.45
C ILE A 153 -0.85 5.27 -17.54
N GLN A 154 -0.30 6.22 -18.31
CA GLN A 154 -0.96 6.90 -19.44
C GLN A 154 -0.24 6.64 -20.78
N GLY A 155 0.81 5.81 -20.79
CA GLY A 155 1.74 5.64 -21.91
C GLY A 155 1.30 4.66 -23.00
N GLY A 156 0.07 4.16 -22.95
CA GLY A 156 -0.54 3.37 -24.01
C GLY A 156 -0.96 1.97 -23.57
N TYR A 157 -0.04 1.16 -23.02
CA TYR A 157 -0.38 -0.17 -22.51
C TYR A 157 -1.32 -0.07 -21.29
N LEU A 158 -1.00 0.87 -20.39
CA LEU A 158 -1.91 1.35 -19.36
C LEU A 158 -2.60 2.63 -19.84
N CYS A 159 -3.83 2.84 -19.36
CA CYS A 159 -4.66 3.99 -19.75
C CYS A 159 -5.64 4.35 -18.62
N TYR A 160 -5.09 4.81 -17.48
CA TYR A 160 -5.90 5.28 -16.37
C TYR A 160 -5.28 6.51 -15.69
N ARG A 161 -6.06 7.15 -14.82
CA ARG A 161 -5.64 8.30 -14.02
C ARG A 161 -6.20 8.18 -12.61
N TYR A 162 -5.54 8.82 -11.66
CA TYR A 162 -6.08 9.03 -10.31
C TYR A 162 -6.70 10.41 -10.20
N ASP A 163 -7.80 10.49 -9.44
CA ASP A 163 -8.36 11.76 -9.01
C ASP A 163 -7.60 12.26 -7.77
N TYR A 164 -7.37 13.58 -7.71
CA TYR A 164 -6.64 14.26 -6.65
C TYR A 164 -7.46 15.41 -6.06
#